data_AF-A0A0L0FA82-F1
#
_entry.id   AF-A0A0L0FA82-F1
#
_cell.length_a   1.000
_cell.length_b   1.000
_cell.length_c   1.000
_cell.angle_alpha   90.00
_cell.angle_beta   90.00
_cell.angle_gamma   90.00
#
_symmetry.space_group_name_H-M   'P 1'
#
loop_
_entity.id
_entity.type
_entity.pdbx_description
1 polymer ?
#
loop_
_entity_poly.entity_id
_entity_poly.type
_entity_poly.pdbx_seq_one_letter_code
_entity_poly.pdbx_strand_id
1 'polypeptide(L)'
;MQYEKKSPIDHILHRPDTYVGIVLCVVEPMPLSHKIGRIECVSLDALVSYSPALYKIFDELLVNAADNHFQYQDTTALTITVTMADVTVRNTGRGIPIEMHPIEK
;
A
#
# COMPACT_ATOMS: atom_id res chain seq x y z
N MET A 1 9.75 -37.78 0.90
CA MET A 1 9.43 -36.34 1.04
C MET A 1 10.62 -35.68 1.68
N GLN A 2 11.25 -34.74 0.98
CA GLN A 2 12.45 -34.07 1.44
C GLN A 2 12.05 -32.72 2.04
N TYR A 3 12.46 -32.45 3.28
CA TYR A 3 12.17 -31.18 3.94
C TYR A 3 13.09 -30.09 3.38
N GLU A 4 12.51 -28.94 3.07
CA GLU A 4 13.24 -27.79 2.54
C GLU A 4 13.08 -26.60 3.49
N LYS A 5 14.21 -25.95 3.82
CA LYS A 5 14.20 -24.70 4.58
C LYS A 5 14.30 -23.53 3.59
N LYS A 6 13.38 -22.58 3.69
CA LYS A 6 13.35 -21.37 2.85
C LYS A 6 13.82 -20.14 3.62
N SER A 7 14.39 -19.16 2.92
CA SER A 7 14.64 -17.83 3.50
C SER A 7 13.31 -17.08 3.67
N PRO A 8 13.27 -16.03 4.51
CA PRO A 8 12.06 -15.21 4.65
C PRO A 8 11.59 -14.60 3.33
N ILE A 9 12.52 -14.12 2.49
CA ILE A 9 12.20 -13.51 1.19
C ILE A 9 11.60 -14.57 0.26
N ASP A 10 12.22 -15.74 0.16
CA ASP A 10 11.71 -16.82 -0.69
C ASP A 10 10.32 -17.28 -0.23
N HIS A 11 10.09 -17.30 1.09
CA HIS A 11 8.79 -17.67 1.62
C HIS A 11 7.71 -16.65 1.24
N ILE A 12 7.98 -15.34 1.34
CA ILE A 12 7.05 -14.28 0.92
C ILE A 12 6.72 -14.41 -0.58
N LEU A 13 7.73 -14.59 -1.42
CA LEU A 13 7.53 -14.72 -2.87
C LEU A 13 6.75 -15.99 -3.24
N HIS A 14 6.93 -17.08 -2.50
CA HIS A 14 6.23 -18.33 -2.76
C HIS A 14 4.82 -18.38 -2.17
N ARG A 15 4.55 -17.62 -1.09
CA ARG A 15 3.28 -17.61 -0.36
C ARG A 15 2.86 -16.18 0.02
N PRO A 16 2.64 -15.31 -0.97
CA PRO A 16 2.30 -13.91 -0.72
C PRO A 16 0.95 -13.75 -0.02
N ASP A 17 0.04 -14.72 -0.19
CA ASP A 17 -1.33 -14.64 0.30
C ASP A 17 -1.43 -14.41 1.82
N THR A 18 -0.47 -14.93 2.61
CA THR A 18 -0.46 -14.73 4.07
C THR A 18 0.08 -13.37 4.50
N TYR A 19 0.72 -12.61 3.59
CA TYR A 19 1.34 -11.32 3.87
C TYR A 19 0.51 -10.17 3.34
N VAL A 20 0.05 -10.29 2.09
CA VAL A 20 -0.63 -9.20 1.37
C VAL A 20 -2.04 -9.59 0.90
N GLY A 21 -2.46 -10.83 1.13
CA GLY A 21 -3.71 -11.36 0.58
C GLY A 21 -3.55 -11.90 -0.83
N ILE A 22 -4.68 -12.31 -1.41
CA ILE A 22 -4.73 -13.02 -2.70
C ILE A 22 -4.13 -12.15 -3.82
N VAL A 23 -3.27 -12.74 -4.64
CA VAL A 23 -2.65 -12.05 -5.79
C VAL A 23 -3.58 -11.97 -6.99
N LEU A 24 -4.42 -12.99 -7.20
CA LEU A 24 -5.39 -13.03 -8.29
C LEU A 24 -6.47 -11.96 -8.15
N CYS A 25 -7.02 -11.52 -9.27
CA CYS A 25 -8.13 -10.58 -9.26
C CYS A 25 -9.39 -11.21 -8.68
N VAL A 26 -10.05 -10.49 -7.79
CA VAL A 26 -11.39 -10.77 -7.27
C VAL A 26 -12.37 -9.74 -7.81
N VAL A 27 -13.67 -10.04 -7.74
CA VAL A 27 -14.74 -9.09 -8.06
C VAL A 27 -15.62 -8.93 -6.84
N GLU A 28 -15.60 -7.73 -6.25
CA GLU A 28 -16.29 -7.43 -4.99
C GLU A 28 -16.97 -6.06 -5.07
N PRO A 29 -18.09 -5.85 -4.35
CA PRO A 29 -18.71 -4.54 -4.21
C PRO A 29 -17.83 -3.62 -3.36
N MET A 30 -17.48 -2.44 -3.88
CA MET A 30 -16.64 -1.44 -3.22
C MET A 30 -17.23 -0.02 -3.40
N PRO A 31 -17.14 0.84 -2.38
CA PRO A 31 -17.46 2.25 -2.53
C PRO A 31 -16.48 2.93 -3.49
N LEU A 32 -17.00 3.54 -4.56
CA LEU A 32 -16.20 4.25 -5.56
C LEU A 32 -16.68 5.70 -5.68
N SER A 33 -15.78 6.65 -5.43
CA SER A 33 -15.99 8.05 -5.78
C SER A 33 -15.48 8.32 -7.20
N HIS A 34 -16.24 9.07 -7.97
CA HIS A 34 -15.86 9.53 -9.30
C HIS A 34 -16.42 10.93 -9.56
N LYS A 35 -15.86 11.64 -10.53
CA LYS A 35 -16.31 12.98 -10.91
C LYS A 35 -17.01 12.96 -12.25
N ILE A 36 -18.20 13.55 -12.31
CA ILE A 36 -18.93 13.86 -13.54
C ILE A 36 -18.95 15.37 -13.69
N GLY A 37 -18.00 15.91 -14.46
CA GLY A 37 -17.77 17.35 -14.55
C GLY A 37 -17.33 17.93 -13.20
N ARG A 38 -18.17 18.77 -12.58
CA ARG A 38 -17.93 19.36 -11.25
C ARG A 38 -18.64 18.61 -10.11
N ILE A 39 -19.44 17.59 -10.44
CA ILE A 39 -20.20 16.82 -9.46
C ILE A 39 -19.36 15.64 -9.01
N GLU A 40 -19.23 15.47 -7.70
CA GLU A 40 -18.69 14.26 -7.09
C GLU A 40 -19.83 13.27 -6.85
N CYS A 41 -19.68 12.07 -7.42
CA CYS A 41 -20.64 10.99 -7.32
C CYS A 41 -19.99 9.83 -6.56
N VAL A 42 -20.73 9.23 -5.62
CA VAL A 42 -20.28 8.07 -4.86
C VAL A 42 -21.23 6.92 -5.12
N SER A 43 -20.70 5.82 -5.64
CA SER A 43 -21.41 4.56 -5.76
C SER A 43 -21.02 3.68 -4.59
N LEU A 44 -21.97 3.27 -3.75
CA LEU A 44 -21.66 2.52 -2.51
C LEU A 44 -21.32 1.05 -2.76
N ASP A 45 -21.90 0.43 -3.79
CA ASP A 45 -21.79 -1.01 -4.07
C ASP A 45 -21.32 -1.30 -5.51
N ALA A 46 -20.37 -0.52 -6.03
CA ALA A 46 -19.86 -0.76 -7.38
C ALA A 46 -19.05 -2.05 -7.42
N LEU A 47 -19.36 -2.97 -8.34
CA LEU A 47 -18.56 -4.18 -8.55
C LEU A 47 -17.23 -3.81 -9.21
N VAL A 48 -16.13 -4.00 -8.48
CA VAL A 48 -14.77 -3.69 -8.94
C VAL A 48 -13.97 -4.98 -9.06
N SER A 49 -13.27 -5.14 -10.19
CA SER A 49 -12.28 -6.20 -10.35
C SER A 49 -10.89 -5.66 -10.00
N TYR A 50 -10.25 -6.24 -8.99
CA TYR A 50 -8.94 -5.78 -8.52
C TYR A 50 -8.14 -6.91 -7.88
N SER A 51 -6.83 -6.74 -7.76
CA SER A 51 -5.94 -7.63 -7.00
C SER A 51 -5.86 -7.14 -5.55
N PRO A 52 -6.31 -7.92 -4.54
CA PRO A 52 -6.20 -7.56 -3.13
C PRO A 52 -4.76 -7.32 -2.68
N ALA A 53 -3.82 -8.15 -3.16
CA ALA A 53 -2.40 -7.97 -2.89
C ALA A 53 -1.87 -6.62 -3.36
N LEU A 54 -2.21 -6.20 -4.58
CA LEU A 54 -1.80 -4.90 -5.12
C LEU A 54 -2.41 -3.74 -4.33
N TYR A 55 -3.68 -3.88 -3.95
CA TYR A 55 -4.35 -2.90 -3.11
C TYR A 55 -3.67 -2.79 -1.74
N LYS A 56 -3.32 -3.92 -1.13
CA LYS A 56 -2.73 -3.95 0.21
C LYS A 56 -1.32 -3.36 0.27
N ILE A 57 -0.46 -3.64 -0.72
CA ILE A 57 0.88 -3.02 -0.75
C ILE A 57 0.81 -1.50 -0.92
N PHE A 58 -0.20 -0.99 -1.62
CA PHE A 58 -0.43 0.46 -1.71
C PHE A 58 -0.96 1.02 -0.38
N ASP A 59 -1.91 0.35 0.27
CA ASP A 59 -2.42 0.72 1.60
C ASP A 59 -1.31 0.83 2.65
N GLU A 60 -0.35 -0.11 2.67
CA GLU A 60 0.81 -0.04 3.57
C GLU A 60 1.65 1.24 3.37
N LEU A 61 1.79 1.74 2.13
CA LEU A 61 2.46 3.02 1.89
C LEU A 61 1.67 4.20 2.48
N LEU A 62 0.34 4.18 2.39
CA LEU A 62 -0.52 5.22 2.93
C LEU A 62 -0.51 5.22 4.46
N VAL A 63 -0.58 4.04 5.08
CA VAL A 63 -0.54 3.90 6.54
C VAL A 63 0.81 4.37 7.08
N ASN A 64 1.92 3.99 6.44
CA ASN A 64 3.24 4.49 6.81
C ASN A 64 3.34 6.03 6.77
N ALA A 65 2.73 6.66 5.75
CA ALA A 65 2.70 8.11 5.65
C ALA A 65 1.80 8.76 6.71
N ALA A 66 0.67 8.13 7.04
CA ALA A 66 -0.21 8.58 8.13
C ALA A 66 0.48 8.44 9.50
N ASP A 67 1.20 7.35 9.73
CA ASP A 67 1.96 7.09 10.96
C ASP A 67 3.04 8.16 11.19
N ASN A 68 3.69 8.64 10.12
CA ASN A 68 4.64 9.75 10.22
C ASN A 68 3.97 11.03 10.79
N HIS A 69 2.76 11.35 10.32
CA HIS A 69 1.97 12.46 10.87
C HIS A 69 1.57 12.20 12.33
N PHE A 70 1.10 11.00 12.67
CA PHE A 70 0.74 10.67 14.05
C PHE A 70 1.93 10.79 15.01
N GLN A 71 3.12 10.39 14.56
CA GLN A 71 4.32 10.39 15.39
C GLN A 71 4.91 11.79 15.60
N TYR A 72 5.01 12.60 14.54
CA TYR A 72 5.77 13.86 14.57
C TYR A 72 4.90 15.12 14.46
N GLN A 73 3.65 14.98 13.98
CA GLN A 73 2.67 16.07 13.81
C GLN A 73 3.15 17.23 12.90
N ASP A 74 4.23 17.03 12.14
CA ASP A 74 4.85 18.03 11.26
C ASP A 74 4.55 17.79 9.76
N THR A 75 3.97 16.63 9.43
CA THR A 75 3.44 16.34 8.11
C THR A 75 2.24 17.24 7.83
N THR A 76 2.35 18.09 6.81
CA THR A 76 1.29 19.04 6.40
C THR A 76 0.66 18.71 5.05
N ALA A 77 1.30 17.85 4.25
CA ALA A 77 0.81 17.45 2.95
C ALA A 77 1.18 16.01 2.64
N LEU A 78 0.21 15.28 2.08
CA LEU A 78 0.38 13.98 1.46
C LEU A 78 0.09 14.12 -0.04
N THR A 79 1.07 13.79 -0.88
CA THR A 79 0.94 13.78 -2.33
C THR A 79 0.96 12.34 -2.83
N ILE A 80 -0.10 11.95 -3.54
CA ILE A 80 -0.23 10.63 -4.15
C ILE A 80 -0.25 10.83 -5.67
N THR A 81 0.61 10.12 -6.37
CA THR A 81 0.65 10.10 -7.84
C THR A 81 0.55 8.67 -8.32
N VAL A 82 -0.47 8.40 -9.13
CA VAL A 82 -0.72 7.08 -9.71
C VAL A 82 -0.63 7.21 -11.23
N THR A 83 0.21 6.38 -11.83
CA THR A 83 0.35 6.22 -13.27
C THR A 83 0.13 4.75 -13.63
N MET A 84 0.14 4.42 -14.93
CA MET A 84 0.00 3.01 -15.35
C MET A 84 1.18 2.14 -14.93
N ALA A 85 2.36 2.72 -14.71
CA ALA A 85 3.58 1.99 -14.36
C ALA A 85 3.96 2.13 -12.89
N ASP A 86 3.67 3.29 -12.29
CA ASP A 86 4.21 3.68 -10.99
C ASP A 86 3.15 4.25 -10.06
N VAL A 87 3.31 3.97 -8.78
CA VAL A 87 2.61 4.61 -7.68
C VAL A 87 3.62 5.28 -6.77
N THR A 88 3.43 6.57 -6.49
CA THR A 88 4.29 7.35 -5.60
C THR A 88 3.46 7.96 -4.48
N VAL A 89 3.88 7.72 -3.24
CA VAL A 89 3.34 8.35 -2.03
C VAL A 89 4.43 9.19 -1.40
N ARG A 90 4.16 10.49 -1.22
CA ARG A 90 5.12 11.44 -0.63
C ARG A 90 4.45 12.26 0.46
N ASN A 91 4.93 12.16 1.69
CA ASN A 91 4.58 13.07 2.78
C ASN A 91 5.64 14.16 2.97
N THR A 92 5.22 15.34 3.42
CA THR A 92 6.12 16.34 4.03
C THR A 92 6.39 16.00 5.49
N GLY A 93 7.23 16.77 6.17
CA GLY A 93 7.58 16.53 7.57
C GLY A 93 8.91 15.78 7.72
N ARG A 94 9.07 15.08 8.84
CA ARG A 94 10.33 14.43 9.19
C ARG A 94 10.58 13.20 8.31
N GLY A 95 11.70 13.24 7.60
CA GLY A 95 12.21 12.10 6.84
C GLY A 95 12.90 11.04 7.71
N ILE A 96 13.31 9.96 7.06
CA ILE A 96 14.12 8.90 7.68
C ILE A 96 15.50 9.47 8.06
N PRO A 97 16.00 9.25 9.28
CA PRO A 97 17.34 9.67 9.69
C PRO A 97 18.43 9.09 8.77
N ILE A 98 19.36 9.93 8.33
CA ILE A 98 20.52 9.51 7.53
C ILE A 98 21.69 9.27 8.48
N GLU A 99 21.72 8.10 9.10
CA GLU A 99 22.75 7.69 10.05
C GLU A 99 22.99 6.17 10.01
N MET A 100 24.17 5.73 10.47
CA MET A 100 24.49 4.30 10.56
C MET A 100 23.78 3.69 11.76
N HIS A 101 23.00 2.64 11.53
CA HIS A 101 22.32 1.92 12.61
C HIS A 101 23.36 1.24 13.53
N PRO A 102 23.25 1.35 14.86
CA PRO A 102 24.29 0.89 15.79
C PRO A 102 24.50 -0.63 15.81
N ILE A 103 23.49 -1.40 15.41
CA ILE A 103 23.46 -2.87 15.52
C ILE A 103 23.45 -3.55 14.16
N GLU A 104 22.90 -2.90 13.13
CA GLU A 104 22.76 -3.48 11.79
C GLU A 104 23.93 -2.98 10.93
N LYS A 105 24.79 -3.89 10.50
CA LYS A 105 25.94 -3.63 9.61
C LYS A 105 25.68 -4.18 8.22
#